data_AF-R5Y723-F1
#
_entry.id   AF-R5Y723-F1
#
_cell.length_a   1.000
_cell.length_b   1.000
_cell.length_c   1.000
_cell.angle_alpha   90.00
_cell.angle_beta   90.00
_cell.angle_gamma   90.00
#
_symmetry.space_group_name_H-M   'P 1'
#
loop_
_entity.id
_entity.type
_entity.pdbx_description
1 polymer ?
#
loop_
_entity_poly.entity_id
_entity_poly.type
_entity_poly.pdbx_seq_one_letter_code
_entity_poly.pdbx_strand_id
1 'polypeptide(L)'
;MNYKVFNDILNIYENEIRKNTKNKSKIYNFEKYKFENINNIYNTIVNYNNNYTCKYNIFLITKPKFRIVMSLNIKDKVINHYITRNYLIPNLEKYLDDRNVATRKNKGTSYARKLLNKYIEENKKYDNFYILKLDISKYFYTIDHNILKSMLIDKLDSYSYNFICDILSSTNSIYVNEKINKIKKYYISLFPNRKKEIEKIPIYEYNKGLPIGNMTSQFLSIFYLYELDHKIIYDYKIKYYIHYMDDFILIDKDKNKLKKIYKLIEKELIEKYKLKLNKNKCKIVSIKEGFVFLGYRYKVLNKKTIIKIEKLSKKRIIKRIKEVKYLYKNNYINLETFFTSINTFLNIYKVNKGVIYRNINKYIFNKSSEFNK
;
A
#
# COMPACT_ATOMS: atom_id res chain seq x y z
N MET A 1 9.80 17.02 32.21
CA MET A 1 9.76 16.67 30.78
C MET A 1 10.16 15.22 30.61
N ASN A 2 9.32 14.37 30.02
CA ASN A 2 9.64 12.96 29.76
C ASN A 2 10.63 12.89 28.58
N TYR A 3 11.93 12.82 28.91
CA TYR A 3 13.02 12.86 27.93
C TYR A 3 12.94 11.75 26.88
N LYS A 4 12.39 10.58 27.23
CA LYS A 4 12.21 9.46 26.29
C LYS A 4 11.24 9.84 25.17
N VAL A 5 10.06 10.37 25.54
CA VAL A 5 9.03 10.78 24.57
C VAL A 5 9.58 11.86 23.63
N PHE A 6 10.28 12.85 24.18
CA PHE A 6 10.89 13.92 23.38
C PHE A 6 11.93 13.38 22.39
N ASN A 7 12.85 12.52 22.86
CA ASN A 7 13.88 11.91 22.01
C ASN A 7 13.27 11.04 20.90
N ASP A 8 12.22 10.28 21.20
CA ASP A 8 11.51 9.47 20.21
C ASP A 8 10.86 10.34 19.13
N ILE A 9 10.18 11.43 19.52
CA ILE A 9 9.57 12.40 18.59
C ILE A 9 10.64 13.00 17.67
N LEU A 10 11.77 13.41 18.23
CA LEU A 10 12.89 13.99 17.49
C LEU A 10 13.48 12.97 16.50
N ASN A 11 13.72 11.74 16.96
CA ASN A 11 14.25 10.66 16.14
C ASN A 11 13.33 10.33 14.95
N ILE A 12 12.02 10.23 15.20
CA ILE A 12 11.00 10.01 14.14
C ILE A 12 11.04 11.15 13.12
N TYR A 13 11.12 12.39 13.58
CA TYR A 13 11.18 13.54 12.69
C TYR A 13 12.45 13.49 11.81
N GLU A 14 13.62 13.35 12.41
CA GLU A 14 14.91 13.45 11.71
C GLU A 14 15.19 12.27 10.79
N ASN A 15 14.87 11.05 11.24
CA ASN A 15 15.21 9.83 10.51
C ASN A 15 14.12 9.31 9.59
N GLU A 16 12.86 9.66 9.83
CA GLU A 16 11.75 9.19 8.99
C GLU A 16 11.08 10.34 8.22
N ILE A 17 10.51 11.33 8.93
CA ILE A 17 9.62 12.31 8.29
C ILE A 17 10.37 13.29 7.39
N ARG A 18 11.50 13.83 7.87
CA ARG A 18 12.34 14.78 7.13
C ARG A 18 12.89 14.15 5.86
N LYS A 19 13.46 12.94 5.95
CA LYS A 19 14.05 12.21 4.81
C LYS A 19 13.01 11.83 3.74
N ASN A 20 11.79 11.46 4.16
CA ASN A 20 10.76 10.99 3.22
C ASN A 20 9.88 12.11 2.66
N THR A 21 9.91 13.32 3.22
CA THR A 21 9.09 14.44 2.74
C THR A 21 9.76 15.15 1.57
N LYS A 22 9.14 15.10 0.38
CA LYS A 22 9.69 15.73 -0.83
C LYS A 22 9.52 17.25 -0.87
N ASN A 23 8.53 17.80 -0.18
CA ASN A 23 8.25 19.23 -0.22
C ASN A 23 9.23 19.97 0.70
N LYS A 24 10.28 20.55 0.10
CA LYS A 24 11.34 21.28 0.80
C LYS A 24 10.82 22.50 1.57
N SER A 25 9.83 23.22 1.03
CA SER A 25 9.23 24.39 1.71
C SER A 25 8.54 23.99 3.02
N LYS A 26 7.80 22.87 3.03
CA LYS A 26 7.18 22.37 4.27
C LYS A 26 8.23 22.00 5.32
N ILE A 27 9.33 21.36 4.90
CA ILE A 27 10.45 21.03 5.80
C ILE A 27 11.08 22.31 6.34
N TYR A 28 11.40 23.27 5.46
CA TYR A 28 12.00 24.54 5.86
C TYR A 28 11.15 25.28 6.90
N ASN A 29 9.84 25.39 6.67
CA ASN A 29 8.92 26.02 7.63
C ASN A 29 8.87 25.29 8.98
N PHE A 30 9.02 23.95 8.97
CA PHE A 30 9.08 23.17 10.20
C PHE A 30 10.43 23.37 10.93
N GLU A 31 11.54 23.35 10.19
CA GLU A 31 12.91 23.53 10.72
C GLU A 31 13.12 24.93 11.29
N LYS A 32 12.57 25.98 10.65
CA LYS A 32 12.66 27.36 11.12
C LYS A 32 12.21 27.52 12.58
N TYR A 33 11.16 26.79 12.97
CA TYR A 33 10.61 26.78 14.33
C TYR A 33 10.67 25.37 14.94
N LYS A 34 11.78 24.64 14.70
CA LYS A 34 11.89 23.22 15.06
C LYS A 34 11.56 22.94 16.51
N PHE A 35 12.21 23.64 17.45
CA PHE A 35 12.03 23.41 18.88
C PHE A 35 10.59 23.65 19.32
N GLU A 36 9.98 24.74 18.88
CA GLU A 36 8.58 25.05 19.18
C GLU A 36 7.64 24.00 18.58
N ASN A 37 7.88 23.58 17.34
CA ASN A 37 7.08 22.55 16.68
C ASN A 37 7.17 21.20 17.40
N ILE A 38 8.36 20.79 17.83
CA ILE A 38 8.57 19.54 18.58
C ILE A 38 7.94 19.64 19.98
N ASN A 39 8.07 20.78 20.66
CA ASN A 39 7.44 21.00 21.97
C ASN A 39 5.91 20.95 21.88
N ASN A 40 5.32 21.55 20.82
CA ASN A 40 3.89 21.46 20.56
C ASN A 40 3.43 20.01 20.32
N ILE A 41 4.21 19.21 19.57
CA ILE A 41 3.93 17.79 19.35
C ILE A 41 4.00 17.02 20.69
N TYR A 42 5.05 17.28 21.48
CA TYR A 42 5.22 16.68 22.80
C TYR A 42 4.03 16.98 23.71
N ASN A 43 3.61 18.25 23.81
CA ASN A 43 2.45 18.65 24.61
C ASN A 43 1.16 18.00 24.12
N THR A 44 0.98 17.86 22.80
CA THR A 44 -0.21 17.20 22.22
C THR A 44 -0.29 15.72 22.62
N ILE A 45 0.87 15.05 22.71
CA ILE A 45 0.94 13.63 23.09
C ILE A 45 0.79 13.48 24.60
N VAL A 46 1.52 14.26 25.39
CA VAL A 46 1.57 14.10 26.86
C VAL A 46 0.30 14.62 27.54
N ASN A 47 -0.23 15.75 27.09
CA ASN A 47 -1.43 16.36 27.67
C ASN A 47 -2.70 15.96 26.91
N TYR A 48 -2.68 14.80 26.24
CA TYR A 48 -3.82 14.30 25.49
C TYR A 48 -5.03 14.10 26.41
N ASN A 49 -6.16 14.67 26.00
CA ASN A 49 -7.40 14.70 26.77
C ASN A 49 -8.60 14.15 25.96
N ASN A 50 -8.37 13.13 25.12
CA ASN A 50 -9.41 12.49 24.30
C ASN A 50 -10.05 13.39 23.22
N ASN A 51 -9.32 14.39 22.73
CA ASN A 51 -9.80 15.33 21.70
C ASN A 51 -8.74 15.63 20.63
N TYR A 52 -7.99 14.61 20.19
CA TYR A 52 -7.01 14.81 19.13
C TYR A 52 -7.72 15.03 17.79
N THR A 53 -7.39 16.11 17.09
CA THR A 53 -7.92 16.40 15.76
C THR A 53 -6.79 16.70 14.79
N CYS A 54 -6.94 16.25 13.54
CA CYS A 54 -5.96 16.53 12.49
C CYS A 54 -6.66 16.98 11.21
N LYS A 55 -5.94 17.78 10.39
CA LYS A 55 -6.43 18.26 9.10
C LYS A 55 -5.64 17.66 7.95
N TYR A 56 -6.37 17.10 6.99
CA TYR A 56 -5.80 16.47 5.80
C TYR A 56 -5.60 17.45 4.63
N ASN A 57 -4.41 17.40 4.06
CA ASN A 57 -4.19 17.84 2.69
C ASN A 57 -4.60 16.72 1.73
N ILE A 58 -5.82 16.84 1.19
CA ILE A 58 -6.46 15.89 0.28
C ILE A 58 -6.11 16.25 -1.16
N PHE A 59 -5.60 15.27 -1.93
CA PHE A 59 -5.28 15.44 -3.34
C PHE A 59 -5.50 14.13 -4.12
N LEU A 60 -5.53 14.24 -5.45
CA LEU A 60 -5.72 13.10 -6.35
C LEU A 60 -4.41 12.67 -6.99
N ILE A 61 -4.06 11.38 -6.85
CA ILE A 61 -3.01 10.75 -7.65
C ILE A 61 -3.64 10.26 -8.95
N THR A 62 -3.02 10.56 -10.10
CA THR A 62 -3.58 10.28 -11.44
C THR A 62 -2.98 9.04 -12.13
N LYS A 63 -1.84 8.54 -11.64
CA LYS A 63 -1.08 7.41 -12.20
C LYS A 63 -0.77 6.38 -11.09
N PRO A 64 -0.89 5.06 -11.35
CA PRO A 64 -1.41 4.44 -12.57
C PRO A 64 -2.94 4.44 -12.67
N LYS A 65 -3.63 4.74 -11.57
CA LYS A 65 -5.10 4.85 -11.47
C LYS A 65 -5.43 6.07 -10.62
N PHE A 66 -6.62 6.62 -10.78
CA PHE A 66 -7.07 7.71 -9.92
C PHE A 66 -7.29 7.23 -8.48
N ARG A 67 -6.68 7.91 -7.51
CA ARG A 67 -6.82 7.61 -6.08
C ARG A 67 -6.73 8.87 -5.24
N ILE A 68 -7.68 9.05 -4.33
CA ILE A 68 -7.59 10.11 -3.32
C ILE A 68 -6.56 9.69 -2.26
N VAL A 69 -5.69 10.64 -1.93
CA VAL A 69 -4.71 10.54 -0.85
C VAL A 69 -4.98 11.65 0.15
N MET A 70 -4.97 11.28 1.42
CA MET A 70 -5.17 12.15 2.56
C MET A 70 -3.84 12.26 3.29
N SER A 71 -3.08 13.31 2.98
CA SER A 71 -1.76 13.53 3.60
C SER A 71 -1.87 14.44 4.81
N LEU A 72 -1.27 14.03 5.91
CA LEU A 72 -1.14 14.85 7.12
C LEU A 72 -0.10 15.97 6.93
N ASN A 73 -0.21 17.03 7.75
CA ASN A 73 0.86 18.01 7.90
C ASN A 73 2.07 17.38 8.64
N ILE A 74 3.19 18.09 8.74
CA ILE A 74 4.41 17.49 9.35
C ILE A 74 4.19 17.17 10.84
N LYS A 75 3.54 18.06 11.61
CA LYS A 75 3.27 17.83 13.04
C LYS A 75 2.45 16.56 13.27
N ASP A 76 1.31 16.46 12.58
CA ASP A 76 0.42 15.32 12.68
C ASP A 76 1.04 14.03 12.13
N LYS A 77 1.92 14.11 11.12
CA LYS A 77 2.69 12.94 10.67
C LYS A 77 3.59 12.41 11.76
N VAL A 78 4.31 13.28 12.47
CA VAL A 78 5.20 12.87 13.56
C VAL A 78 4.38 12.21 14.68
N ILE A 79 3.25 12.81 15.07
CA ILE A 79 2.30 12.22 16.04
C ILE A 79 1.82 10.84 15.56
N ASN A 80 1.38 10.74 14.31
CA ASN A 80 0.87 9.50 13.73
C ASN A 80 1.93 8.38 13.71
N HIS A 81 3.18 8.71 13.37
CA HIS A 81 4.30 7.78 13.44
C HIS A 81 4.62 7.38 14.87
N TYR A 82 4.66 8.35 15.80
CA TYR A 82 4.93 8.10 17.21
C TYR A 82 3.92 7.12 17.82
N ILE A 83 2.62 7.40 17.67
CA ILE A 83 1.55 6.52 18.17
C ILE A 83 1.65 5.12 17.55
N THR A 84 1.95 5.03 16.25
CA THR A 84 2.09 3.72 15.58
C THR A 84 3.30 2.93 16.10
N ARG A 85 4.46 3.58 16.23
CA ARG A 85 5.73 2.94 16.61
C ARG A 85 5.75 2.51 18.07
N ASN A 86 5.20 3.35 18.95
CA ASN A 86 5.34 3.17 20.38
C ASN A 86 4.18 2.40 21.00
N TYR A 87 2.98 2.43 20.38
CA TYR A 87 1.79 1.79 20.96
C TYR A 87 1.21 0.70 20.04
N LEU A 88 0.92 1.00 18.77
CA LEU A 88 0.27 0.01 17.89
C LEU A 88 1.15 -1.20 17.59
N ILE A 89 2.36 -0.98 17.08
CA ILE A 89 3.25 -2.07 16.65
C ILE A 89 3.60 -3.00 17.83
N PRO A 90 4.08 -2.50 18.99
CA PRO A 90 4.46 -3.36 20.11
C PRO A 90 3.30 -4.21 20.64
N ASN A 91 2.09 -3.64 20.71
CA ASN A 91 0.93 -4.33 21.27
C ASN A 91 0.28 -5.31 20.28
N LEU A 92 0.30 -5.01 18.98
CA LEU A 92 -0.52 -5.72 18.00
C LEU A 92 0.27 -6.61 17.04
N GLU A 93 1.58 -6.38 16.83
CA GLU A 93 2.35 -7.16 15.86
C GLU A 93 2.41 -8.66 16.19
N LYS A 94 2.35 -9.02 17.48
CA LYS A 94 2.31 -10.42 17.96
C LYS A 94 1.13 -11.24 17.43
N TYR A 95 0.03 -10.60 17.04
CA TYR A 95 -1.14 -11.28 16.48
C TYR A 95 -1.01 -11.56 14.98
N LEU A 96 -0.04 -10.97 14.29
CA LEU A 96 0.08 -11.04 12.84
C LEU A 96 0.96 -12.22 12.39
N ASP A 97 0.37 -13.15 11.65
CA ASP A 97 1.09 -14.28 11.05
C ASP A 97 2.21 -13.82 10.11
N ASP A 98 3.23 -14.67 9.96
CA ASP A 98 4.39 -14.33 9.17
C ASP A 98 4.11 -14.16 7.66
N ARG A 99 3.06 -14.83 7.19
CA ARG A 99 2.55 -14.78 5.81
C ARG A 99 1.77 -13.50 5.51
N ASN A 100 1.46 -12.70 6.53
CA ASN A 100 1.05 -11.30 6.37
C ASN A 100 2.30 -10.43 6.24
N VAL A 101 2.60 -10.08 4.99
CA VAL A 101 3.92 -9.56 4.60
C VAL A 101 3.92 -8.06 4.32
N ALA A 102 2.78 -7.38 4.32
CA ALA A 102 2.73 -5.97 3.98
C ALA A 102 3.09 -5.06 5.16
N THR A 103 3.75 -3.91 4.87
CA THR A 103 4.05 -2.81 5.81
C THR A 103 4.72 -3.19 7.14
N ARG A 104 5.40 -4.33 7.18
CA ARG A 104 6.15 -4.82 8.35
C ARG A 104 7.66 -4.74 8.10
N LYS A 105 8.42 -4.52 9.18
CA LYS A 105 9.89 -4.42 9.13
C LYS A 105 10.47 -5.72 8.57
N ASN A 106 11.45 -5.62 7.68
CA ASN A 106 12.07 -6.74 6.96
C ASN A 106 11.14 -7.58 6.06
N LYS A 107 9.88 -7.16 5.90
CA LYS A 107 8.91 -7.78 4.98
C LYS A 107 8.68 -6.88 3.76
N GLY A 108 7.54 -7.03 3.10
CA GLY A 108 7.16 -6.30 1.89
C GLY A 108 7.30 -7.13 0.63
N THR A 109 7.39 -6.45 -0.52
CA THR A 109 7.32 -7.09 -1.84
C THR A 109 8.44 -8.09 -2.10
N SER A 110 9.64 -7.82 -1.58
CA SER A 110 10.78 -8.74 -1.73
C SER A 110 10.57 -10.04 -0.94
N TYR A 111 10.11 -9.94 0.31
CA TYR A 111 9.83 -11.10 1.15
C TYR A 111 8.64 -11.91 0.60
N ALA A 112 7.55 -11.23 0.22
CA ALA A 112 6.39 -11.85 -0.43
C ALA A 112 6.78 -12.70 -1.65
N ARG A 113 7.69 -12.18 -2.50
CA ARG A 113 8.21 -12.89 -3.66
C ARG A 113 9.11 -14.07 -3.28
N LYS A 114 9.96 -13.92 -2.25
CA LYS A 114 10.79 -15.02 -1.73
C LYS A 114 9.89 -16.17 -1.24
N LEU A 115 8.87 -15.84 -0.48
CA LEU A 115 7.90 -16.79 0.06
C LEU A 115 7.11 -17.47 -1.06
N LEU A 116 6.64 -16.70 -2.04
CA LEU A 116 5.92 -17.24 -3.18
C LEU A 116 6.77 -18.19 -4.02
N ASN A 117 8.04 -17.84 -4.27
CA ASN A 117 8.96 -18.72 -4.98
C ASN A 117 9.12 -20.03 -4.21
N LYS A 118 9.37 -19.97 -2.89
CA LYS A 118 9.48 -21.16 -2.04
C LYS A 118 8.24 -22.05 -2.15
N TYR A 119 7.04 -21.47 -2.05
CA TYR A 119 5.79 -22.23 -2.15
C TYR A 119 5.55 -22.83 -3.53
N ILE A 120 5.89 -22.11 -4.61
CA ILE A 120 5.81 -22.66 -5.96
C ILE A 120 6.73 -23.88 -6.09
N GLU A 121 7.98 -23.78 -5.62
CA GLU A 121 8.94 -24.89 -5.67
C GLU A 121 8.46 -26.11 -4.87
N GLU A 122 7.95 -25.92 -3.65
CA GLU A 122 7.42 -27.02 -2.81
C GLU A 122 6.19 -27.72 -3.41
N ASN A 123 5.41 -27.01 -4.25
CA ASN A 123 4.22 -27.57 -4.90
C ASN A 123 4.52 -28.19 -6.28
N LYS A 124 5.73 -28.07 -6.82
CA LYS A 124 6.11 -28.71 -8.10
C LYS A 124 6.06 -30.22 -8.10
N LYS A 125 6.07 -30.84 -6.92
CA LYS A 125 5.85 -32.28 -6.76
C LYS A 125 4.48 -32.72 -7.26
N TYR A 126 3.52 -31.79 -7.33
CA TYR A 126 2.23 -32.01 -7.96
C TYR A 126 2.29 -31.60 -9.43
N ASP A 127 1.82 -32.45 -10.34
CA ASP A 127 1.82 -32.17 -11.79
C ASP A 127 0.98 -30.95 -12.17
N ASN A 128 -0.01 -30.63 -11.34
CA ASN A 128 -0.78 -29.40 -11.42
C ASN A 128 -1.22 -28.97 -10.03
N PHE A 129 -1.21 -27.66 -9.81
CA PHE A 129 -1.77 -27.04 -8.62
C PHE A 129 -2.41 -25.71 -9.00
N TYR A 130 -3.29 -25.24 -8.12
CA TYR A 130 -4.17 -24.12 -8.37
C TYR A 130 -3.88 -22.99 -7.40
N ILE A 131 -4.19 -21.79 -7.87
CA ILE A 131 -3.93 -20.55 -7.15
C ILE A 131 -5.24 -19.80 -7.08
N LEU A 132 -5.70 -19.58 -5.86
CA LEU A 132 -6.82 -18.70 -5.58
C LEU A 132 -6.26 -17.32 -5.24
N LYS A 133 -6.54 -16.36 -6.12
CA LYS A 133 -6.29 -14.95 -5.87
C LYS A 133 -7.56 -14.29 -5.36
N LEU A 134 -7.48 -13.58 -4.23
CA LEU A 134 -8.55 -12.73 -3.70
C LEU A 134 -8.09 -11.26 -3.73
N ASP A 135 -9.04 -10.36 -3.98
CA ASP A 135 -8.85 -8.90 -3.92
C ASP A 135 -10.08 -8.30 -3.24
N ILE A 136 -9.88 -7.49 -2.21
CA ILE A 136 -10.98 -6.80 -1.52
C ILE A 136 -11.31 -5.49 -2.24
N SER A 137 -12.60 -5.28 -2.52
CA SER A 137 -13.06 -4.10 -3.24
C SER A 137 -12.96 -2.85 -2.36
N LYS A 138 -12.27 -1.81 -2.86
CA LYS A 138 -12.15 -0.50 -2.20
C LYS A 138 -11.68 -0.58 -0.75
N TYR A 139 -10.81 -1.53 -0.43
CA TYR A 139 -10.46 -1.93 0.94
C TYR A 139 -10.36 -0.80 1.97
N PHE A 140 -9.46 0.17 1.75
CA PHE A 140 -9.26 1.29 2.68
C PHE A 140 -10.51 2.13 2.91
N TYR A 141 -11.48 2.22 1.99
CA TYR A 141 -12.70 3.01 2.17
C TYR A 141 -13.82 2.24 2.88
N THR A 142 -13.72 0.91 2.94
CA THR A 142 -14.81 0.03 3.42
C THR A 142 -14.56 -0.56 4.81
N ILE A 143 -13.37 -0.40 5.38
CA ILE A 143 -13.06 -0.86 6.74
C ILE A 143 -14.00 -0.17 7.73
N ASP A 144 -14.73 -0.96 8.51
CA ASP A 144 -15.71 -0.47 9.49
C ASP A 144 -14.98 -0.08 10.78
N HIS A 145 -15.23 1.15 11.25
CA HIS A 145 -14.58 1.68 12.46
C HIS A 145 -15.03 0.95 13.71
N ASN A 146 -16.29 0.56 13.81
CA ASN A 146 -16.83 -0.08 15.02
C ASN A 146 -16.24 -1.48 15.17
N ILE A 147 -16.13 -2.24 14.07
CA ILE A 147 -15.46 -3.54 14.07
C ILE A 147 -14.01 -3.36 14.48
N LEU A 148 -13.28 -2.43 13.86
CA LEU A 148 -11.87 -2.20 14.21
C LEU A 148 -11.69 -1.77 15.68
N LYS A 149 -12.55 -0.88 16.20
CA LYS A 149 -12.55 -0.47 17.61
C LYS A 149 -12.80 -1.66 18.54
N SER A 150 -13.77 -2.52 18.23
CA SER A 150 -14.03 -3.73 19.03
C SER A 150 -12.83 -4.68 19.07
N MET A 151 -12.06 -4.78 17.98
CA MET A 151 -10.86 -5.62 17.94
C MET A 151 -9.70 -5.06 18.78
N LEU A 152 -9.68 -3.75 19.01
CA LEU A 152 -8.60 -3.03 19.69
C LEU A 152 -8.82 -2.85 21.19
N ILE A 153 -10.07 -2.86 21.66
CA ILE A 153 -10.44 -2.48 23.04
C ILE A 153 -9.71 -3.30 24.10
N ASP A 154 -9.58 -4.62 23.90
CA ASP A 154 -8.90 -5.52 24.85
C ASP A 154 -7.38 -5.64 24.61
N LYS A 155 -6.85 -4.94 23.61
CA LYS A 155 -5.44 -5.07 23.18
C LYS A 155 -4.62 -3.81 23.39
N LEU A 156 -5.26 -2.70 23.70
CA LEU A 156 -4.66 -1.38 23.89
C LEU A 156 -5.10 -0.82 25.24
N ASP A 157 -4.22 -0.07 25.88
CA ASP A 157 -4.54 0.74 27.05
C ASP A 157 -5.48 1.90 26.67
N SER A 158 -6.22 2.44 27.65
CA SER A 158 -7.23 3.47 27.41
C SER A 158 -6.69 4.70 26.67
N TYR A 159 -5.46 5.11 26.99
CA TYR A 159 -4.80 6.24 26.32
C TYR A 159 -4.62 5.96 24.82
N SER A 160 -3.97 4.84 24.46
CA SER A 160 -3.71 4.56 23.04
C SER A 160 -4.97 4.19 22.28
N TYR A 161 -5.93 3.50 22.91
CA TYR A 161 -7.23 3.20 22.32
C TYR A 161 -7.99 4.47 21.93
N ASN A 162 -8.12 5.44 22.84
CA ASN A 162 -8.81 6.69 22.57
C ASN A 162 -8.11 7.50 21.47
N PHE A 163 -6.78 7.57 21.50
CA PHE A 163 -6.01 8.28 20.49
C PHE A 163 -6.25 7.70 19.08
N ILE A 164 -6.32 6.37 18.98
CA ILE A 164 -6.64 5.71 17.72
C ILE A 164 -8.09 5.96 17.32
N CYS A 165 -9.04 5.96 18.25
CA CYS A 165 -10.43 6.31 17.98
C CYS A 165 -10.57 7.71 17.38
N ASP A 166 -9.83 8.69 17.90
CA ASP A 166 -9.76 10.05 17.37
C ASP A 166 -9.20 10.06 15.94
N ILE A 167 -8.10 9.36 15.69
CA ILE A 167 -7.52 9.23 14.35
C ILE A 167 -8.49 8.56 13.38
N LEU A 168 -9.25 7.55 13.81
CA LEU A 168 -10.26 6.90 12.96
C LEU A 168 -11.40 7.87 12.65
N SER A 169 -11.91 8.58 13.66
CA SER A 169 -13.01 9.52 13.51
C SER A 169 -12.69 10.71 12.59
N SER A 170 -11.40 11.01 12.38
CA SER A 170 -10.96 12.09 11.50
C SER A 170 -11.47 11.98 10.04
N THR A 171 -11.80 10.77 9.56
CA THR A 171 -12.40 10.59 8.22
C THR A 171 -13.88 10.92 8.18
N ASN A 172 -14.56 11.00 9.33
CA ASN A 172 -15.98 11.35 9.43
C ASN A 172 -16.23 12.86 9.25
N SER A 173 -15.18 13.68 9.26
CA SER A 173 -15.32 15.13 9.15
C SER A 173 -15.91 15.54 7.79
N ILE A 174 -16.93 16.40 7.81
CA ILE A 174 -17.72 16.81 6.64
C ILE A 174 -16.83 17.37 5.52
N TYR A 175 -15.83 18.18 5.89
CA TYR A 175 -14.93 18.83 4.92
C TYR A 175 -14.19 17.82 4.02
N VAL A 176 -13.99 16.58 4.49
CA VAL A 176 -13.27 15.54 3.74
C VAL A 176 -14.00 15.24 2.43
N ASN A 177 -15.29 14.93 2.52
CA ASN A 177 -16.09 14.59 1.35
C ASN A 177 -16.38 15.83 0.47
N GLU A 178 -16.58 17.00 1.06
CA GLU A 178 -16.71 18.26 0.30
C GLU A 178 -15.47 18.53 -0.56
N LYS A 179 -14.28 18.37 0.02
CA LYS A 179 -13.01 18.58 -0.69
C LYS A 179 -12.77 17.51 -1.75
N ILE A 180 -13.12 16.25 -1.47
CA ILE A 180 -13.08 15.16 -2.48
C ILE A 180 -13.98 15.50 -3.66
N ASN A 181 -15.20 16.00 -3.43
CA ASN A 181 -16.14 16.35 -4.48
C ASN A 181 -15.65 17.55 -5.32
N LYS A 182 -15.07 18.57 -4.68
CA LYS A 182 -14.42 19.71 -5.38
C LYS A 182 -13.28 19.20 -6.29
N ILE A 183 -12.42 18.33 -5.77
CA ILE A 183 -11.31 17.72 -6.53
C ILE A 183 -11.85 16.89 -7.70
N LYS A 184 -12.87 16.05 -7.49
CA LYS A 184 -13.48 15.26 -8.57
C LYS A 184 -13.98 16.15 -9.70
N LYS A 185 -14.72 17.21 -9.40
CA LYS A 185 -15.23 18.17 -10.40
C LYS A 185 -14.08 18.78 -11.22
N TYR A 186 -13.03 19.25 -10.55
CA TYR A 186 -11.84 19.81 -11.20
C TYR A 186 -11.11 18.81 -12.10
N TYR A 187 -10.92 17.57 -11.68
CA TYR A 187 -10.23 16.57 -12.50
C TYR A 187 -11.10 16.02 -13.64
N ILE A 188 -12.43 16.06 -13.51
CA ILE A 188 -13.35 15.72 -14.60
C ILE A 188 -13.24 16.74 -15.73
N SER A 189 -13.12 18.04 -15.43
CA SER A 189 -12.94 19.07 -16.47
C SER A 189 -11.57 18.95 -17.15
N LEU A 190 -10.52 18.59 -16.41
CA LEU A 190 -9.17 18.38 -16.99
C LEU A 190 -9.04 17.10 -17.82
N PHE A 191 -9.76 16.03 -17.46
CA PHE A 191 -9.63 14.71 -18.10
C PHE A 191 -10.99 14.14 -18.52
N PRO A 192 -11.70 14.76 -19.49
CA PRO A 192 -13.03 14.32 -19.91
C PRO A 192 -13.05 12.86 -20.37
N ASN A 193 -12.01 12.43 -21.08
CA ASN A 193 -11.85 11.06 -21.59
C ASN A 193 -11.77 9.99 -20.49
N ARG A 194 -11.52 10.37 -19.23
CA ARG A 194 -11.44 9.44 -18.08
C ARG A 194 -12.48 9.73 -17.00
N LYS A 195 -13.55 10.46 -17.33
CA LYS A 195 -14.66 10.83 -16.43
C LYS A 195 -15.18 9.63 -15.62
N LYS A 196 -15.51 8.52 -16.29
CA LYS A 196 -16.02 7.28 -15.65
C LYS A 196 -15.07 6.70 -14.59
N GLU A 197 -13.75 6.90 -14.70
CA GLU A 197 -12.78 6.42 -13.71
C GLU A 197 -12.76 7.31 -12.46
N ILE A 198 -12.89 8.63 -12.65
CA ILE A 198 -12.88 9.63 -11.58
C ILE A 198 -14.19 9.59 -10.78
N GLU A 199 -15.33 9.40 -11.44
CA GLU A 199 -16.63 9.24 -10.79
C GLU A 199 -16.68 7.99 -9.90
N LYS A 200 -15.99 6.92 -10.31
CA LYS A 200 -15.93 5.66 -9.55
C LYS A 200 -15.16 5.74 -8.23
N ILE A 201 -14.36 6.79 -8.00
CA ILE A 201 -13.60 6.84 -6.74
C ILE A 201 -14.58 7.05 -5.59
N PRO A 202 -14.49 6.22 -4.53
CA PRO A 202 -15.42 6.29 -3.41
C PRO A 202 -15.26 7.58 -2.59
N ILE A 203 -16.33 7.92 -1.90
CA ILE A 203 -16.32 8.88 -0.78
C ILE A 203 -16.13 8.10 0.53
N TYR A 204 -15.82 8.80 1.63
CA TYR A 204 -15.75 8.18 2.95
C TYR A 204 -17.14 8.18 3.57
N GLU A 205 -17.69 6.99 3.82
CA GLU A 205 -18.94 6.85 4.57
C GLU A 205 -18.69 7.11 6.07
N TYR A 206 -19.70 7.59 6.78
CA TYR A 206 -19.59 7.78 8.23
C TYR A 206 -19.30 6.44 8.93
N ASN A 207 -18.39 6.47 9.91
CA ASN A 207 -17.86 5.29 10.61
C ASN A 207 -17.18 4.24 9.72
N LYS A 208 -16.72 4.64 8.53
CA LYS A 208 -15.95 3.77 7.64
C LYS A 208 -14.76 4.46 7.01
N GLY A 209 -13.79 3.61 6.70
CA GLY A 209 -12.63 3.92 5.90
C GLY A 209 -11.46 4.46 6.69
N LEU A 210 -10.27 4.07 6.27
CA LEU A 210 -9.00 4.51 6.79
C LEU A 210 -8.37 5.52 5.81
N PRO A 211 -7.83 6.64 6.31
CA PRO A 211 -7.24 7.67 5.47
C PRO A 211 -5.98 7.14 4.77
N ILE A 212 -5.97 7.19 3.44
CA ILE A 212 -4.85 6.72 2.62
C ILE A 212 -3.73 7.75 2.68
N GLY A 213 -2.69 7.47 3.45
CA GLY A 213 -1.55 8.37 3.65
C GLY A 213 -0.97 8.34 5.06
N ASN A 214 -1.70 7.76 6.01
CA ASN A 214 -1.27 7.63 7.41
C ASN A 214 -0.54 6.30 7.64
N MET A 215 0.42 6.30 8.55
CA MET A 215 1.12 5.09 8.99
C MET A 215 0.20 4.20 9.83
N THR A 216 -0.60 4.81 10.72
CA THR A 216 -1.62 4.09 11.50
C THR A 216 -2.56 3.32 10.59
N SER A 217 -3.08 3.95 9.52
CA SER A 217 -3.99 3.31 8.56
C SER A 217 -3.37 2.08 7.90
N GLN A 218 -2.09 2.14 7.56
CA GLN A 218 -1.40 1.01 6.94
C GLN A 218 -1.30 -0.17 7.90
N PHE A 219 -0.93 0.10 9.15
CA PHE A 219 -0.81 -0.94 10.16
C PHE A 219 -2.18 -1.51 10.58
N LEU A 220 -3.17 -0.65 10.82
CA LEU A 220 -4.53 -1.07 11.14
C LEU A 220 -5.17 -1.87 9.99
N SER A 221 -4.84 -1.56 8.73
CA SER A 221 -5.33 -2.33 7.59
C SER A 221 -4.78 -3.75 7.52
N ILE A 222 -3.57 -4.03 7.98
CA ILE A 222 -3.09 -5.43 8.04
C ILE A 222 -3.63 -6.14 9.27
N PHE A 223 -3.81 -5.41 10.37
CA PHE A 223 -4.38 -5.93 11.59
C PHE A 223 -5.86 -6.30 11.42
N TYR A 224 -6.67 -5.50 10.72
CA TYR A 224 -8.12 -5.75 10.58
C TYR A 224 -8.49 -7.17 10.10
N LEU A 225 -7.60 -7.86 9.36
CA LEU A 225 -7.86 -9.20 8.82
C LEU A 225 -7.03 -10.30 9.51
N TYR A 226 -6.37 -10.03 10.64
CA TYR A 226 -5.48 -10.99 11.31
C TYR A 226 -6.19 -12.30 11.71
N GLU A 227 -7.46 -12.22 12.14
CA GLU A 227 -8.23 -13.40 12.52
C GLU A 227 -8.61 -14.25 11.30
N LEU A 228 -8.86 -13.61 10.15
CA LEU A 228 -9.06 -14.31 8.89
C LEU A 228 -7.79 -15.04 8.46
N ASP A 229 -6.62 -14.42 8.63
CA ASP A 229 -5.32 -15.04 8.36
C ASP A 229 -5.18 -16.35 9.17
N HIS A 230 -5.46 -16.30 10.48
CA HIS A 230 -5.41 -17.47 11.35
C HIS A 230 -6.37 -18.57 10.92
N LYS A 231 -7.63 -18.23 10.60
CA LYS A 231 -8.60 -19.23 10.12
C LYS A 231 -8.18 -19.90 8.81
N ILE A 232 -7.60 -19.14 7.88
CA ILE A 232 -7.10 -19.71 6.62
C ILE A 232 -6.00 -20.75 6.90
N ILE A 233 -5.17 -20.50 7.90
CA ILE A 233 -4.04 -21.35 8.27
C ILE A 233 -4.50 -22.59 9.05
N TYR A 234 -5.30 -22.40 10.10
CA TYR A 234 -5.65 -23.45 11.06
C TYR A 234 -6.93 -24.20 10.68
N ASP A 235 -8.01 -23.48 10.31
CA ASP A 235 -9.31 -24.09 10.03
C ASP A 235 -9.36 -24.66 8.61
N TYR A 236 -9.00 -23.83 7.61
CA TYR A 236 -9.00 -24.25 6.20
C TYR A 236 -7.75 -25.05 5.82
N LYS A 237 -6.76 -25.13 6.73
CA LYS A 237 -5.51 -25.90 6.58
C LYS A 237 -4.78 -25.59 5.28
N ILE A 238 -4.67 -24.30 4.93
CA ILE A 238 -3.91 -23.85 3.77
C ILE A 238 -2.47 -23.53 4.21
N LYS A 239 -1.57 -24.47 3.89
CA LYS A 239 -0.14 -24.33 4.20
C LYS A 239 0.52 -23.20 3.41
N TYR A 240 0.12 -23.01 2.16
CA TYR A 240 0.76 -22.09 1.22
C TYR A 240 -0.12 -20.87 1.01
N TYR A 241 0.13 -19.84 1.81
CA TYR A 241 -0.71 -18.67 1.90
C TYR A 241 0.15 -17.40 1.99
N ILE A 242 -0.26 -16.34 1.30
CA ILE A 242 0.39 -15.03 1.36
C ILE A 242 -0.69 -13.94 1.39
N HIS A 243 -0.56 -13.02 2.32
CA HIS A 243 -1.43 -11.86 2.48
C HIS A 243 -0.62 -10.57 2.31
N TYR A 244 -0.97 -9.77 1.29
CA TYR A 244 -0.38 -8.47 1.02
C TYR A 244 -1.50 -7.42 0.92
N MET A 245 -1.76 -6.68 1.99
CA MET A 245 -2.80 -5.65 2.03
C MET A 245 -4.19 -6.19 1.65
N ASP A 246 -4.70 -5.85 0.47
CA ASP A 246 -5.99 -6.30 -0.05
C ASP A 246 -5.88 -7.54 -0.95
N ASP A 247 -4.66 -7.94 -1.33
CA ASP A 247 -4.36 -9.09 -2.19
C ASP A 247 -4.02 -10.33 -1.34
N PHE A 248 -4.76 -11.43 -1.55
CA PHE A 248 -4.47 -12.74 -0.97
C PHE A 248 -4.13 -13.76 -2.04
N ILE A 249 -3.16 -14.62 -1.75
CA ILE A 249 -2.76 -15.74 -2.59
C ILE A 249 -2.79 -17.02 -1.76
N LEU A 250 -3.69 -17.93 -2.13
CA LEU A 250 -3.80 -19.27 -1.57
C LEU A 250 -3.39 -20.28 -2.64
N ILE A 251 -2.58 -21.27 -2.28
CA ILE A 251 -2.08 -22.29 -3.19
C ILE A 251 -2.45 -23.67 -2.63
N ASP A 252 -3.10 -24.48 -3.46
CA ASP A 252 -3.46 -25.86 -3.13
C ASP A 252 -3.49 -26.74 -4.39
N LYS A 253 -3.31 -28.05 -4.23
CA LYS A 253 -3.43 -29.03 -5.33
C LYS A 253 -4.88 -29.22 -5.77
N ASP A 254 -5.85 -29.02 -4.89
CA ASP A 254 -7.27 -29.24 -5.19
C ASP A 254 -8.02 -27.94 -5.51
N LYS A 255 -8.52 -27.86 -6.74
CA LYS A 255 -9.35 -26.75 -7.23
C LYS A 255 -10.70 -26.66 -6.49
N ASN A 256 -11.31 -27.78 -6.16
CA ASN A 256 -12.63 -27.82 -5.52
C ASN A 256 -12.55 -27.35 -4.07
N LYS A 257 -11.49 -27.75 -3.35
CA LYS A 257 -11.17 -27.17 -2.04
C LYS A 257 -11.04 -25.65 -2.11
N LEU A 258 -10.29 -25.10 -3.07
CA LEU A 258 -10.17 -23.64 -3.24
C LEU A 258 -11.52 -22.96 -3.55
N LYS A 259 -12.39 -23.59 -4.35
CA LYS A 259 -13.75 -23.05 -4.60
C LYS A 259 -14.60 -23.01 -3.33
N LYS A 260 -14.53 -24.04 -2.48
CA LYS A 260 -15.23 -24.08 -1.19
C LYS A 260 -14.71 -22.97 -0.28
N ILE A 261 -13.39 -22.86 -0.14
CA ILE A 261 -12.74 -21.83 0.67
C ILE A 261 -13.08 -20.43 0.17
N TYR A 262 -13.13 -20.19 -1.14
CA TYR A 262 -13.55 -18.91 -1.70
C TYR A 262 -14.94 -18.48 -1.18
N LYS A 263 -15.92 -19.40 -1.21
CA LYS A 263 -17.28 -19.11 -0.72
C LYS A 263 -17.32 -18.85 0.78
N LEU A 264 -16.55 -19.62 1.56
CA LEU A 264 -16.45 -19.45 3.02
C LEU A 264 -15.85 -18.08 3.37
N ILE A 265 -14.74 -17.71 2.72
CA ILE A 265 -14.11 -16.39 2.91
C ILE A 265 -15.04 -15.27 2.46
N GLU A 266 -15.76 -15.43 1.34
CA GLU A 266 -16.72 -14.42 0.89
C GLU A 266 -17.83 -14.18 1.92
N LYS A 267 -18.41 -15.27 2.46
CA LYS A 267 -19.42 -15.20 3.52
C LYS A 267 -18.89 -14.49 4.76
N GLU A 268 -17.72 -14.90 5.24
CA GLU A 268 -17.11 -14.34 6.44
C GLU A 268 -16.74 -12.85 6.29
N LEU A 269 -16.21 -12.45 5.13
CA LEU A 269 -15.92 -11.05 4.84
C LEU A 269 -17.18 -10.18 4.89
N ILE A 270 -18.32 -10.68 4.42
CA ILE A 270 -19.60 -9.96 4.43
C ILE A 270 -20.16 -9.87 5.85
N GLU A 271 -20.25 -11.00 6.55
CA GLU A 271 -20.92 -11.11 7.85
C GLU A 271 -20.12 -10.47 8.97
N LYS A 272 -18.83 -10.81 9.10
CA LYS A 272 -17.99 -10.37 10.21
C LYS A 272 -17.31 -9.04 9.96
N TYR A 273 -16.79 -8.84 8.74
CA TYR A 273 -15.95 -7.69 8.42
C TYR A 273 -16.68 -6.58 7.65
N LYS A 274 -17.91 -6.83 7.18
CA LYS A 274 -18.67 -5.94 6.29
C LYS A 274 -17.91 -5.52 5.02
N LEU A 275 -17.02 -6.39 4.55
CA LEU A 275 -16.20 -6.20 3.36
C LEU A 275 -16.76 -6.99 2.17
N LYS A 276 -16.45 -6.53 0.95
CA LYS A 276 -16.87 -7.18 -0.30
C LYS A 276 -15.66 -7.54 -1.16
N LEU A 277 -15.68 -8.75 -1.73
CA LEU A 277 -14.67 -9.18 -2.69
C LEU A 277 -14.86 -8.53 -4.07
N ASN A 278 -13.76 -8.32 -4.78
CA ASN A 278 -13.75 -7.82 -6.14
C ASN A 278 -13.88 -8.97 -7.14
N LYS A 279 -15.13 -9.31 -7.49
CA LYS A 279 -15.46 -10.44 -8.38
C LYS A 279 -14.65 -10.48 -9.69
N ASN A 280 -14.29 -9.33 -10.25
CA ASN A 280 -13.53 -9.26 -11.51
C ASN A 280 -12.04 -9.61 -11.36
N LYS A 281 -11.48 -9.43 -10.17
CA LYS A 281 -10.06 -9.68 -9.89
C LYS A 281 -9.83 -10.98 -9.13
N CYS A 282 -10.82 -11.45 -8.37
CA CYS A 282 -10.76 -12.75 -7.71
C CYS A 282 -10.84 -13.87 -8.75
N LYS A 283 -9.84 -14.74 -8.79
CA LYS A 283 -9.77 -15.83 -9.79
C LYS A 283 -9.08 -17.05 -9.22
N ILE A 284 -9.54 -18.23 -9.64
CA ILE A 284 -8.83 -19.50 -9.45
C ILE A 284 -8.19 -19.86 -10.78
N VAL A 285 -6.87 -19.98 -10.80
CA VAL A 285 -6.10 -20.26 -12.02
C VAL A 285 -5.16 -21.44 -11.79
N SER A 286 -4.94 -22.22 -12.84
CA SER A 286 -3.87 -23.23 -12.80
C SER A 286 -2.51 -22.54 -12.90
N ILE A 287 -1.51 -23.05 -12.19
CA ILE A 287 -0.12 -22.57 -12.33
C ILE A 287 0.40 -22.72 -13.77
N LYS A 288 -0.14 -23.66 -14.55
CA LYS A 288 0.21 -23.84 -15.97
C LYS A 288 -0.28 -22.69 -16.84
N GLU A 289 -1.42 -22.08 -16.55
CA GLU A 289 -1.88 -20.87 -17.25
C GLU A 289 -1.06 -19.65 -16.80
N GLY A 290 -0.75 -19.64 -15.50
CA GLY A 290 0.05 -18.64 -14.83
C GLY A 290 -0.76 -17.44 -14.35
N PHE A 291 -0.27 -16.79 -13.31
CA PHE A 291 -0.97 -15.74 -12.58
C PHE A 291 -0.06 -14.53 -12.35
N VAL A 292 -0.65 -13.39 -11.97
CA VAL A 292 0.07 -12.14 -11.73
C VAL A 292 0.00 -11.76 -10.25
N PHE A 293 1.18 -11.54 -9.67
CA PHE A 293 1.34 -11.07 -8.29
C PHE A 293 2.51 -10.08 -8.20
N LEU A 294 2.29 -8.95 -7.52
CA LEU A 294 3.29 -7.90 -7.29
C LEU A 294 4.10 -7.48 -8.54
N GLY A 295 3.44 -7.38 -9.70
CA GLY A 295 4.04 -6.93 -10.96
C GLY A 295 4.79 -8.01 -11.75
N TYR A 296 4.79 -9.26 -11.29
CA TYR A 296 5.37 -10.41 -11.97
C TYR A 296 4.28 -11.40 -12.39
N ARG A 297 4.49 -12.06 -13.53
CA ARG A 297 3.72 -13.21 -13.98
C ARG A 297 4.51 -14.48 -13.71
N TYR A 298 3.89 -15.42 -13.01
CA TYR A 298 4.45 -16.73 -12.68
C TYR A 298 3.73 -17.80 -13.49
N LYS A 299 4.49 -18.73 -14.06
CA LYS A 299 3.99 -19.90 -14.80
C LYS A 299 4.90 -21.08 -14.50
N VAL A 300 4.35 -22.27 -14.29
CA VAL A 300 5.15 -23.50 -14.20
C VAL A 300 4.81 -24.39 -15.39
N LEU A 301 5.84 -24.76 -16.15
CA LEU A 301 5.74 -25.70 -17.27
C LEU A 301 6.84 -26.75 -17.11
N ASN A 302 6.49 -28.03 -17.21
CA ASN A 302 7.43 -29.16 -17.11
C ASN A 302 8.36 -29.02 -15.87
N LYS A 303 7.77 -28.73 -14.71
CA LYS A 303 8.48 -28.48 -13.42
C LYS A 303 9.48 -27.30 -13.41
N LYS A 304 9.56 -26.50 -14.48
CA LYS A 304 10.37 -25.28 -14.55
C LYS A 304 9.52 -24.05 -14.22
N THR A 305 10.01 -23.21 -13.31
CA THR A 305 9.35 -21.95 -12.92
C THR A 305 9.77 -20.84 -13.88
N ILE A 306 8.81 -20.31 -14.61
CA ILE A 306 8.99 -19.19 -15.54
C ILE A 306 8.40 -17.94 -14.90
N ILE A 307 9.27 -17.01 -14.54
CA ILE A 307 8.89 -15.70 -14.00
C ILE A 307 9.11 -14.67 -15.11
N LYS A 308 8.08 -13.88 -15.44
CA LYS A 308 8.15 -12.78 -16.42
C LYS A 308 7.64 -11.49 -15.80
N ILE A 309 8.08 -10.34 -16.31
CA ILE A 309 7.49 -9.05 -15.93
C ILE A 309 6.08 -8.97 -16.51
N GLU A 310 5.12 -8.48 -15.73
CA GLU A 310 3.76 -8.29 -16.19
C GLU A 310 3.69 -7.34 -17.39
N LYS A 311 2.87 -7.67 -18.40
CA LYS A 311 2.71 -6.86 -19.62
C LYS A 311 2.34 -5.40 -19.31
N LEU A 312 1.42 -5.17 -18.36
CA LEU A 312 0.99 -3.82 -17.98
C LEU A 312 2.13 -3.02 -17.34
N SER A 313 2.86 -3.65 -16.42
CA SER A 313 4.05 -3.07 -15.79
C SER A 313 5.12 -2.72 -16.81
N LYS A 314 5.40 -3.61 -17.77
CA LYS A 314 6.32 -3.34 -18.89
C LYS A 314 5.87 -2.12 -19.72
N LYS A 315 4.59 -2.04 -20.10
CA LYS A 315 4.03 -0.91 -20.86
C LYS A 315 4.19 0.41 -20.09
N ARG A 316 3.96 0.40 -18.76
CA ARG A 316 4.12 1.59 -17.91
C ARG A 316 5.57 2.08 -17.87
N ILE A 317 6.53 1.18 -17.73
CA ILE A 317 7.96 1.52 -17.73
C ILE A 317 8.34 2.14 -19.08
N ILE A 318 7.94 1.53 -20.19
CA ILE A 318 8.24 2.06 -21.54
C ILE A 318 7.64 3.45 -21.72
N LYS A 319 6.38 3.66 -21.30
CA LYS A 319 5.76 4.99 -21.34
C LYS A 319 6.57 5.99 -20.52
N ARG A 320 7.02 5.61 -19.32
CA ARG A 320 7.81 6.48 -18.45
C ARG A 320 9.20 6.78 -19.02
N ILE A 321 9.86 5.81 -19.65
CA ILE A 321 11.14 6.02 -20.36
C ILE A 321 10.97 7.08 -21.45
N LYS A 322 9.91 6.98 -22.26
CA LYS A 322 9.60 7.99 -23.30
C LYS A 322 9.32 9.37 -22.70
N GLU A 323 8.53 9.43 -21.63
CA GLU A 323 8.26 10.68 -20.89
C GLU A 323 9.57 11.32 -20.37
N VAL A 324 10.43 10.53 -19.73
CA VAL A 324 11.71 11.01 -19.17
C VAL A 324 12.66 11.48 -20.28
N LYS A 325 12.73 10.76 -21.41
CA LYS A 325 13.50 11.19 -22.58
C LYS A 325 12.98 12.51 -23.16
N TYR A 326 11.66 12.68 -23.26
CA TYR A 326 11.06 13.94 -23.71
C TYR A 326 11.41 15.08 -22.76
N LEU A 327 11.27 14.88 -21.44
CA LEU A 327 11.60 15.91 -20.45
C LEU A 327 13.06 16.34 -20.54
N TYR A 328 13.98 15.39 -20.73
CA TYR A 328 15.40 15.68 -20.89
C TYR A 328 15.68 16.44 -22.19
N LYS A 329 15.12 16.00 -23.33
CA LYS A 329 15.29 16.68 -24.62
C LYS A 329 14.79 18.13 -24.64
N ASN A 330 13.79 18.46 -23.82
CA ASN A 330 13.24 19.81 -23.72
C ASN A 330 13.77 20.58 -22.50
N ASN A 331 14.88 20.14 -21.90
CA ASN A 331 15.55 20.80 -20.77
C ASN A 331 14.69 20.99 -19.50
N TYR A 332 13.60 20.22 -19.34
CA TYR A 332 12.79 20.22 -18.11
C TYR A 332 13.45 19.45 -16.97
N ILE A 333 14.41 18.56 -17.26
CA ILE A 333 15.20 17.82 -16.27
C ILE A 333 16.67 17.84 -16.65
N ASN A 334 17.53 17.84 -15.64
CA ASN A 334 18.98 17.76 -15.84
C ASN A 334 19.45 16.31 -16.09
N LEU A 335 20.70 16.18 -16.52
CA LEU A 335 21.35 14.91 -16.84
C LEU A 335 21.38 13.94 -15.64
N GLU A 336 21.63 14.46 -14.44
CA GLU A 336 21.67 13.66 -13.20
C GLU A 336 20.30 13.02 -12.90
N THR A 337 19.22 13.81 -12.99
CA THR A 337 17.85 13.33 -12.78
C THR A 337 17.46 12.32 -13.85
N PHE A 338 17.91 12.55 -15.09
CA PHE A 338 17.73 11.60 -16.19
C PHE A 338 18.42 10.26 -15.88
N PHE A 339 19.72 10.26 -15.59
CA PHE A 339 20.48 9.06 -15.25
C PHE A 339 19.90 8.32 -14.05
N THR A 340 19.55 9.04 -12.98
CA THR A 340 18.92 8.46 -11.78
C THR A 340 17.60 7.77 -12.12
N SER A 341 16.78 8.38 -12.99
CA SER A 341 15.52 7.79 -13.44
C SER A 341 15.74 6.50 -14.22
N ILE A 342 16.72 6.48 -15.14
CA ILE A 342 17.06 5.30 -15.94
C ILE A 342 17.62 4.16 -15.06
N ASN A 343 18.54 4.48 -14.15
CA ASN A 343 19.09 3.53 -13.19
C ASN A 343 18.01 2.94 -12.28
N THR A 344 17.03 3.76 -11.90
CA THR A 344 15.86 3.27 -11.17
C THR A 344 15.10 2.24 -12.01
N PHE A 345 14.78 2.53 -13.28
CA PHE A 345 14.07 1.57 -14.14
C PHE A 345 14.80 0.24 -14.31
N LEU A 346 16.14 0.26 -14.40
CA LEU A 346 16.97 -0.95 -14.47
C LEU A 346 16.90 -1.81 -13.20
N ASN A 347 16.77 -1.17 -12.04
CA ASN A 347 16.84 -1.84 -10.74
C ASN A 347 15.49 -2.15 -10.09
N ILE A 348 14.36 -1.60 -10.59
CA ILE A 348 13.03 -1.92 -10.06
C ILE A 348 12.73 -3.43 -10.12
N TYR A 349 13.09 -4.10 -11.22
CA TYR A 349 12.80 -5.53 -11.40
C TYR A 349 14.07 -6.35 -11.24
N LYS A 350 14.13 -7.19 -10.21
CA LYS A 350 15.27 -8.08 -9.97
C LYS A 350 15.37 -9.24 -10.96
N VAL A 351 14.27 -9.59 -11.63
CA VAL A 351 14.17 -10.71 -12.58
C VAL A 351 13.98 -10.18 -14.00
N ASN A 352 14.65 -10.81 -14.98
CA ASN A 352 14.61 -10.46 -16.41
C ASN A 352 15.05 -9.02 -16.72
N LYS A 353 16.10 -8.53 -16.07
CA LYS A 353 16.70 -7.20 -16.33
C LYS A 353 17.00 -6.95 -17.81
N GLY A 354 17.46 -7.98 -18.53
CA GLY A 354 17.77 -7.90 -19.96
C GLY A 354 16.60 -7.47 -20.86
N VAL A 355 15.34 -7.73 -20.44
CA VAL A 355 14.17 -7.23 -21.19
C VAL A 355 14.04 -5.72 -21.04
N ILE A 356 14.27 -5.18 -19.84
CA ILE A 356 14.21 -3.74 -19.58
C ILE A 356 15.37 -3.05 -20.27
N TYR A 357 16.58 -3.59 -20.13
CA TYR A 357 17.79 -3.09 -20.77
C TYR A 357 17.61 -2.93 -22.29
N ARG A 358 17.09 -3.96 -22.98
CA ARG A 358 16.79 -3.87 -24.42
C ARG A 358 15.81 -2.76 -24.78
N ASN A 359 14.77 -2.53 -23.96
CA ASN A 359 13.84 -1.43 -24.23
C ASN A 359 14.49 -0.07 -23.97
N ILE A 360 15.30 0.05 -22.91
CA ILE A 360 16.08 1.27 -22.62
C ILE A 360 16.99 1.57 -23.81
N ASN A 361 17.77 0.60 -24.29
CA ASN A 361 18.63 0.80 -25.45
C ASN A 361 17.85 1.19 -26.70
N LYS A 362 16.74 0.51 -26.98
CA LYS A 362 15.88 0.82 -28.12
C LYS A 362 15.33 2.26 -28.08
N TYR A 363 14.89 2.74 -26.92
CA TYR A 363 14.20 4.04 -26.85
C TYR A 363 15.12 5.21 -26.50
N ILE A 364 16.26 4.95 -25.86
CA ILE A 364 17.22 5.98 -25.44
C ILE A 364 18.34 6.10 -26.46
N PHE A 365 19.07 5.00 -26.72
CA PHE A 365 20.32 4.99 -27.49
C PHE A 365 20.13 4.74 -28.99
N ASN A 366 19.13 3.96 -29.44
CA ASN A 366 18.85 3.78 -30.87
C ASN A 366 18.10 4.98 -31.47
N LYS A 367 18.86 6.07 -31.64
CA LYS A 367 18.66 7.15 -32.63
C LYS A 367 20.00 7.90 -32.80
N SER A 368 21.11 7.16 -32.88
CA SER A 368 22.41 7.65 -33.32
C SER A 368 22.41 7.85 -34.84
N SER A 369 21.50 8.71 -35.32
CA SER A 369 21.44 9.22 -36.70
C SER A 369 20.85 10.64 -36.74
N GLU A 370 20.84 11.34 -35.61
CA GLU A 370 20.33 12.72 -35.47
C GLU A 370 21.29 13.63 -34.67
N PHE A 371 22.52 13.19 -34.39
CA PHE A 371 23.56 14.02 -33.73
C PHE A 371 24.74 14.38 -34.64
N ASN A 372 24.65 14.06 -35.94
CA ASN A 372 25.53 14.60 -36.97
C ASN A 372 24.66 15.41 -37.94
N LYS A 373 24.40 16.67 -37.61
CA LYS A 373 24.13 17.74 -38.56
C LYS A 373 24.40 19.07 -37.88
#